data_AF-A0A212PYB4-F1
#
_entry.id   AF-A0A212PYB4-F1
#
_cell.length_a   1.000
_cell.length_b   1.000
_cell.length_c   1.000
_cell.angle_alpha   90.00
_cell.angle_beta   90.00
_cell.angle_gamma   90.00
#
_symmetry.space_group_name_H-M   'P 1'
#
loop_
_entity.id
_entity.type
_entity.pdbx_description
1 polymer ?
#
loop_
_entity_poly.entity_id
_entity_poly.type
_entity_poly.pdbx_seq_one_letter_code
_entity_poly.pdbx_strand_id
1 'polypeptide(L)'
;MAATGLLVWQAAGPIDHAFAADARPAARVQSVVVTRGLDRLTSPLSDADLARYRDIFALLDAGQVSRVAPLMAGIQNRLLEGHVQAMVFVSRGYKPSYDELVSWLQRYGDLPEAGAVYQSALQMRPRGAMAPPAPLSNNVANTVTNSGAYLPGPLDSRDREVRAAFKAGLDAWRARNYQSAAQLFSAMAQRTDLGGEERAASAVWAARADMRSGRPQQVVRLLDIAVGASQDFYGMVAQALLGGPVLSPAGQAGLPGSNALAGVTHEPAAQRAVALAKLGLPDLADEELRGLAAHLPSDRAPAVAALAETLQLPGARSRVNQVTLEHVAVRSDPSAFPMPDYVPDSGFAIDRALLFAIMRAESGFRPNAGSRAGARGLMQLMPATARSVAQWAGISYKGAKSLRDPGKNLDLGQAYVQRLLESPTAGVSLIHLLASYNAGDGAVGNWMDGPLADASDDPLLFIEAIPYAETRQYVKKVLLNLWTYSEQMGQPHPSLRALAENKWPEPDVTQPATQMAGYSGGGGYRIQNVDTSIGSYR
;
A
#
# COMPACT_ATOMS: atom_id res chain seq x y z
N MET A 1 39.67 59.33 -28.47
CA MET A 1 39.63 60.03 -29.78
C MET A 1 38.40 59.54 -30.55
N ALA A 2 37.93 60.28 -31.55
CA ALA A 2 36.73 59.97 -32.33
C ALA A 2 37.08 59.50 -33.77
N ALA A 3 36.11 59.53 -34.71
CA ALA A 3 36.17 59.13 -36.13
C ALA A 3 36.02 57.60 -36.36
N THR A 4 34.87 57.04 -36.80
CA THR A 4 34.14 57.07 -38.12
C THR A 4 34.69 56.10 -39.18
N GLY A 5 33.90 55.45 -40.05
CA GLY A 5 32.44 55.50 -40.29
C GLY A 5 31.94 54.33 -41.18
N LEU A 6 30.62 54.09 -41.32
CA LEU A 6 29.76 54.45 -42.48
C LEU A 6 29.98 53.57 -43.75
N LEU A 7 29.02 53.02 -44.51
CA LEU A 7 27.52 52.99 -44.62
C LEU A 7 27.09 51.55 -45.10
N VAL A 8 25.89 51.09 -45.56
CA VAL A 8 24.42 51.41 -45.69
C VAL A 8 23.74 50.02 -45.98
N TRP A 9 22.57 49.59 -45.45
CA TRP A 9 21.15 49.90 -45.78
C TRP A 9 20.74 49.61 -47.25
N GLN A 10 19.51 49.28 -47.69
CA GLN A 10 18.13 49.09 -47.16
C GLN A 10 17.50 47.85 -47.86
N ALA A 11 16.30 47.33 -47.57
CA ALA A 11 15.57 47.04 -46.30
C ALA A 11 14.17 46.42 -46.63
N ALA A 12 13.72 45.41 -45.88
CA ALA A 12 12.32 44.95 -45.84
C ALA A 12 12.04 44.31 -44.46
N GLY A 13 10.85 44.57 -43.88
CA GLY A 13 10.51 44.19 -42.49
C GLY A 13 9.40 43.12 -42.38
N PRO A 14 8.60 43.14 -41.30
CA PRO A 14 9.01 42.56 -40.01
C PRO A 14 7.99 41.55 -39.45
N ILE A 15 8.39 40.77 -38.43
CA ILE A 15 7.52 40.13 -37.42
C ILE A 15 8.41 39.66 -36.24
N ASP A 16 7.97 39.86 -35.00
CA ASP A 16 8.58 39.30 -33.80
C ASP A 16 8.07 37.87 -33.51
N HIS A 17 8.88 37.03 -32.85
CA HIS A 17 8.54 36.29 -31.62
C HIS A 17 9.71 35.37 -31.18
N ALA A 18 9.61 34.79 -29.98
CA ALA A 18 10.75 34.25 -29.24
C ALA A 18 10.54 32.84 -28.65
N PHE A 19 11.66 32.23 -28.19
CA PHE A 19 11.78 31.04 -27.33
C PHE A 19 11.12 29.72 -27.77
N ALA A 20 11.96 28.74 -28.09
CA ALA A 20 11.76 27.33 -27.73
C ALA A 20 13.12 26.64 -27.54
N ALA A 21 13.20 25.68 -26.62
CA ALA A 21 14.34 24.77 -26.46
C ALA A 21 13.78 23.34 -26.41
N ASP A 22 14.26 22.46 -27.29
CA ASP A 22 13.60 21.18 -27.54
C ASP A 22 13.80 20.13 -26.45
N ALA A 23 12.72 19.40 -26.14
CA ALA A 23 12.65 18.40 -25.10
C ALA A 23 12.63 16.96 -25.67
N ARG A 24 13.08 15.99 -24.85
CA ARG A 24 13.34 14.61 -25.26
C ARG A 24 12.07 13.84 -25.69
N PRO A 25 12.06 13.16 -26.87
CA PRO A 25 10.92 12.36 -27.31
C PRO A 25 10.96 10.93 -26.74
N ALA A 26 10.40 10.74 -25.53
CA ALA A 26 10.13 9.41 -24.97
C ALA A 26 8.83 9.35 -24.16
N ALA A 27 8.53 10.37 -23.35
CA ALA A 27 7.38 10.38 -22.44
C ALA A 27 5.99 10.51 -23.11
N ARG A 28 5.91 10.62 -24.45
CA ARG A 28 4.75 11.22 -25.15
C ARG A 28 3.59 10.27 -25.50
N VAL A 29 3.70 8.97 -25.22
CA VAL A 29 2.66 7.98 -25.59
C VAL A 29 1.78 7.60 -24.40
N GLN A 30 2.35 7.30 -23.23
CA GLN A 30 1.58 6.91 -22.04
C GLN A 30 1.01 8.10 -21.25
N SER A 31 1.73 9.22 -21.14
CA SER A 31 1.22 10.46 -20.51
C SER A 31 -0.09 10.96 -21.14
N VAL A 32 -0.26 10.73 -22.44
CA VAL A 32 -1.45 11.07 -23.23
C VAL A 32 -2.65 10.15 -22.93
N VAL A 33 -2.45 9.00 -22.28
CA VAL A 33 -3.54 8.14 -21.76
C VAL A 33 -3.96 8.60 -20.36
N VAL A 34 -2.99 9.01 -19.53
CA VAL A 34 -3.22 9.47 -18.15
C VAL A 34 -4.13 10.70 -18.08
N THR A 35 -3.83 11.76 -18.85
CA THR A 35 -4.66 12.98 -18.81
C THR A 35 -6.09 12.74 -19.29
N ARG A 36 -6.27 11.90 -20.32
CA ARG A 36 -7.59 11.59 -20.92
C ARG A 36 -8.63 11.06 -19.93
N GLY A 37 -8.23 10.45 -18.81
CA GLY A 37 -9.17 10.04 -17.76
C GLY A 37 -9.77 11.26 -17.05
N LEU A 38 -8.89 12.12 -16.52
CA LEU A 38 -9.23 13.33 -15.78
C LEU A 38 -9.89 14.40 -16.65
N ASP A 39 -9.50 14.52 -17.92
CA ASP A 39 -10.07 15.44 -18.91
C ASP A 39 -11.54 15.12 -19.23
N ARG A 40 -11.93 13.83 -19.15
CA ARG A 40 -13.31 13.36 -19.41
C ARG A 40 -14.27 13.55 -18.23
N LEU A 41 -13.76 13.79 -17.03
CA LEU A 41 -14.59 14.04 -15.85
C LEU A 41 -14.98 15.52 -15.79
N THR A 42 -16.28 15.81 -15.76
CA THR A 42 -16.79 17.16 -15.51
C THR A 42 -16.31 17.64 -14.13
N SER A 43 -15.74 18.84 -14.07
CA SER A 43 -15.36 19.46 -12.81
C SER A 43 -16.61 19.97 -12.07
N PRO A 44 -16.75 19.74 -10.74
CA PRO A 44 -17.78 20.41 -9.93
C PRO A 44 -17.41 21.87 -9.59
N LEU A 45 -16.18 22.28 -9.86
CA LEU A 45 -15.68 23.65 -9.73
C LEU A 45 -15.52 24.31 -11.11
N SER A 46 -15.82 25.61 -11.19
CA SER A 46 -15.47 26.42 -12.37
C SER A 46 -13.95 26.57 -12.52
N ASP A 47 -13.46 26.83 -13.73
CA ASP A 47 -12.03 27.06 -13.98
C ASP A 47 -11.47 28.23 -13.16
N ALA A 48 -12.30 29.26 -12.90
CA ALA A 48 -11.95 30.41 -12.07
C ALA A 48 -11.80 30.03 -10.59
N ASP A 49 -12.66 29.15 -10.06
CA ASP A 49 -12.51 28.66 -8.68
C ASP A 49 -11.38 27.63 -8.57
N LEU A 50 -11.16 26.77 -9.59
CA LEU A 50 -9.99 25.89 -9.66
C LEU A 50 -8.68 26.70 -9.64
N ALA A 51 -8.59 27.80 -10.38
CA ALA A 51 -7.43 28.68 -10.35
C ALA A 51 -7.20 29.26 -8.93
N ARG A 52 -8.23 29.82 -8.30
CA ARG A 52 -8.14 30.38 -6.94
C ARG A 52 -7.76 29.32 -5.90
N TYR A 53 -8.36 28.13 -5.95
CA TYR A 53 -8.00 27.05 -5.04
C TYR A 53 -6.55 26.59 -5.24
N ARG A 54 -6.07 26.48 -6.49
CA ARG A 54 -4.67 26.15 -6.78
C ARG A 54 -3.70 27.16 -6.15
N ASP A 55 -3.98 28.45 -6.31
CA ASP A 55 -3.18 29.52 -5.69
C ASP A 55 -3.23 29.46 -4.16
N ILE A 56 -4.40 29.17 -3.57
CA ILE A 56 -4.57 29.02 -2.12
C ILE A 56 -3.75 27.84 -1.56
N PHE A 57 -3.83 26.67 -2.18
CA PHE A 57 -3.06 25.50 -1.72
C PHE A 57 -1.54 25.73 -1.87
N ALA A 58 -1.10 26.33 -2.98
CA ALA A 58 0.31 26.72 -3.15
C ALA A 58 0.78 27.75 -2.10
N LEU A 59 -0.08 28.70 -1.70
CA LEU A 59 0.22 29.65 -0.62
C LEU A 59 0.27 28.97 0.75
N LEU A 60 -0.58 27.97 1.01
CA LEU A 60 -0.58 27.20 2.26
C LEU A 60 0.69 26.36 2.42
N ASP A 61 1.12 25.67 1.36
CA ASP A 61 2.37 24.91 1.34
C ASP A 61 3.60 25.83 1.50
N ALA A 62 3.56 27.03 0.91
CA ALA A 62 4.55 28.07 1.12
C ALA A 62 4.43 28.78 2.50
N GLY A 63 3.44 28.44 3.33
CA GLY A 63 3.19 29.03 4.65
C GLY A 63 2.65 30.48 4.64
N GLN A 64 2.24 30.99 3.48
CA GLN A 64 1.82 32.39 3.26
C GLN A 64 0.33 32.61 3.59
N VAL A 65 -0.09 32.15 4.77
CA VAL A 65 -1.48 32.06 5.23
C VAL A 65 -2.25 33.39 5.16
N SER A 66 -1.58 34.51 5.43
CA SER A 66 -2.18 35.86 5.36
C SER A 66 -2.69 36.24 3.97
N ARG A 67 -2.23 35.56 2.90
CA ARG A 67 -2.67 35.78 1.51
C ARG A 67 -3.86 34.91 1.09
N VAL A 68 -4.30 33.96 1.93
CA VAL A 68 -5.39 33.03 1.62
C VAL A 68 -6.76 33.71 1.68
N ALA A 69 -7.03 34.53 2.71
CA ALA A 69 -8.35 35.12 2.93
C ALA A 69 -8.87 36.01 1.75
N PRO A 70 -8.04 36.86 1.10
CA PRO A 70 -8.48 37.62 -0.07
C PRO A 70 -8.86 36.74 -1.27
N LEU A 71 -8.16 35.63 -1.51
CA LEU A 71 -8.50 34.67 -2.58
C LEU A 71 -9.78 33.89 -2.24
N MET A 72 -9.92 33.47 -0.98
CA MET A 72 -11.13 32.85 -0.45
C MET A 72 -12.36 33.76 -0.55
N ALA A 73 -12.22 35.09 -0.53
CA ALA A 73 -13.33 36.01 -0.76
C ALA A 73 -13.89 35.91 -2.20
N GLY A 74 -13.04 35.62 -3.19
CA GLY A 74 -13.42 35.54 -4.60
C GLY A 74 -14.00 34.20 -5.08
N ILE A 75 -14.02 33.17 -4.23
CA ILE A 75 -14.49 31.82 -4.59
C ILE A 75 -16.02 31.74 -4.57
N GLN A 76 -16.63 31.17 -5.61
CA GLN A 76 -18.08 30.97 -5.70
C GLN A 76 -18.48 29.62 -5.09
N ASN A 77 -17.99 28.50 -5.64
CA ASN A 77 -18.28 27.18 -5.09
C ASN A 77 -17.33 26.82 -3.92
N ARG A 78 -17.89 26.70 -2.71
CA ARG A 78 -17.17 26.48 -1.44
C ARG A 78 -16.75 25.03 -1.18
N LEU A 79 -16.88 24.13 -2.16
CA LEU A 79 -16.68 22.68 -2.04
C LEU A 79 -15.40 22.24 -1.28
N LEU A 80 -14.29 22.96 -1.42
CA LEU A 80 -13.00 22.64 -0.78
C LEU A 80 -12.64 23.54 0.41
N GLU A 81 -13.56 24.37 0.91
CA GLU A 81 -13.32 25.32 2.00
C GLU A 81 -12.87 24.64 3.30
N GLY A 82 -13.43 23.47 3.64
CA GLY A 82 -13.06 22.76 4.87
C GLY A 82 -11.59 22.32 4.89
N HIS A 83 -11.06 21.79 3.78
CA HIS A 83 -9.63 21.45 3.62
C HIS A 83 -8.74 22.69 3.79
N VAL A 84 -9.11 23.80 3.13
CA VAL A 84 -8.38 25.08 3.24
C VAL A 84 -8.34 25.54 4.70
N GLN A 85 -9.46 25.52 5.42
CA GLN A 85 -9.51 25.89 6.84
C GLN A 85 -8.66 24.94 7.71
N ALA A 86 -8.68 23.64 7.47
CA ALA A 86 -7.86 22.67 8.20
C ALA A 86 -6.35 22.89 7.96
N MET A 87 -5.94 23.17 6.72
CA MET A 87 -4.55 23.52 6.39
C MET A 87 -4.12 24.85 7.00
N VAL A 88 -5.01 25.84 7.11
CA VAL A 88 -4.77 27.07 7.88
C VAL A 88 -4.52 26.74 9.36
N PHE A 89 -5.33 25.90 9.98
CA PHE A 89 -5.21 25.56 11.41
C PHE A 89 -3.88 24.88 11.79
N VAL A 90 -3.27 24.10 10.90
CA VAL A 90 -1.96 23.44 11.14
C VAL A 90 -0.75 24.28 10.69
N SER A 91 -0.99 25.48 10.17
CA SER A 91 0.07 26.35 9.65
C SER A 91 0.89 27.03 10.76
N ARG A 92 2.15 27.36 10.47
CA ARG A 92 3.07 27.99 11.44
C ARG A 92 2.73 29.44 11.83
N GLY A 93 1.79 30.08 11.12
CA GLY A 93 1.38 31.47 11.36
C GLY A 93 0.00 31.62 12.00
N TYR A 94 -0.78 30.54 12.13
CA TYR A 94 -2.12 30.57 12.70
C TYR A 94 -2.15 29.97 14.10
N LYS A 95 -3.13 30.39 14.91
CA LYS A 95 -3.43 29.81 16.22
C LYS A 95 -4.95 29.74 16.35
N PRO A 96 -5.59 28.61 15.99
CA PRO A 96 -7.03 28.50 16.08
C PRO A 96 -7.47 28.49 17.56
N SER A 97 -8.61 29.11 17.83
CA SER A 97 -9.29 28.99 19.12
C SER A 97 -10.01 27.64 19.24
N TYR A 98 -10.39 27.27 20.47
CA TYR A 98 -11.19 26.07 20.71
C TYR A 98 -12.52 26.10 19.96
N ASP A 99 -13.19 27.26 19.94
CA ASP A 99 -14.51 27.42 19.35
C ASP A 99 -14.47 27.36 17.82
N GLU A 100 -13.41 27.86 17.17
CA GLU A 100 -13.18 27.65 15.73
C GLU A 100 -13.03 26.17 15.38
N LEU A 101 -12.25 25.41 16.16
CA LEU A 101 -12.05 23.98 15.93
C LEU A 101 -13.37 23.21 16.11
N VAL A 102 -14.16 23.54 17.13
CA VAL A 102 -15.52 22.97 17.33
C VAL A 102 -16.45 23.34 16.17
N SER A 103 -16.51 24.62 15.78
CA SER A 103 -17.35 25.09 14.67
C SER A 103 -16.89 24.59 13.30
N TRP A 104 -15.63 24.18 13.14
CA TRP A 104 -15.17 23.43 11.97
C TRP A 104 -15.65 21.98 12.02
N LEU A 105 -15.47 21.28 13.15
CA LEU A 105 -15.86 19.87 13.31
C LEU A 105 -17.38 19.66 13.17
N GLN A 106 -18.20 20.64 13.53
CA GLN A 106 -19.65 20.63 13.31
C GLN A 106 -20.06 20.70 11.82
N ARG A 107 -19.21 21.26 10.94
CA ARG A 107 -19.52 21.49 9.50
C ARG A 107 -18.76 20.57 8.56
N TYR A 108 -17.59 20.10 9.00
CA TYR A 108 -16.59 19.38 8.19
C TYR A 108 -16.07 18.12 8.91
N GLY A 109 -16.84 17.60 9.88
CA GLY A 109 -16.50 16.41 10.67
C GLY A 109 -16.37 15.13 9.84
N ASP A 110 -16.79 15.15 8.59
CA ASP A 110 -16.59 14.10 7.58
C ASP A 110 -15.21 14.15 6.89
N LEU A 111 -14.51 15.28 6.89
CA LEU A 111 -13.29 15.43 6.08
C LEU A 111 -12.09 14.62 6.63
N PRO A 112 -11.14 14.21 5.75
CA PRO A 112 -9.89 13.55 6.11
C PRO A 112 -9.05 14.23 7.21
N GLU A 113 -9.17 15.54 7.40
CA GLU A 113 -8.44 16.29 8.43
C GLU A 113 -9.12 16.23 9.82
N ALA A 114 -10.38 15.81 9.91
CA ALA A 114 -11.20 15.97 11.10
C ALA A 114 -10.65 15.26 12.35
N GLY A 115 -9.92 14.14 12.17
CA GLY A 115 -9.22 13.49 13.28
C GLY A 115 -8.11 14.35 13.89
N ALA A 116 -7.37 15.09 13.07
CA ALA A 116 -6.32 15.99 13.55
C ALA A 116 -6.93 17.23 14.23
N VAL A 117 -7.95 17.84 13.61
CA VAL A 117 -8.69 18.98 14.18
C VAL A 117 -9.31 18.62 15.54
N TYR A 118 -9.88 17.43 15.68
CA TYR A 118 -10.44 16.90 16.93
C TYR A 118 -9.36 16.73 18.02
N GLN A 119 -8.19 16.20 17.69
CA GLN A 119 -7.09 16.09 18.66
C GLN A 119 -6.54 17.46 19.08
N SER A 120 -6.45 18.43 18.17
CA SER A 120 -6.13 19.82 18.52
C SER A 120 -7.18 20.44 19.43
N ALA A 121 -8.48 20.23 19.16
CA ALA A 121 -9.56 20.71 20.00
C ALA A 121 -9.48 20.12 21.42
N LEU A 122 -9.23 18.81 21.56
CA LEU A 122 -9.05 18.17 22.87
C LEU A 122 -7.86 18.75 23.66
N GLN A 123 -6.75 19.06 22.99
CA GLN A 123 -5.56 19.67 23.63
C GLN A 123 -5.80 21.13 24.05
N MET A 124 -6.66 21.85 23.34
CA MET A 124 -6.99 23.26 23.61
C MET A 124 -8.24 23.47 24.48
N ARG A 125 -8.96 22.39 24.83
CA ARG A 125 -10.26 22.46 25.52
C ARG A 125 -10.15 23.14 26.90
N PRO A 126 -10.86 24.25 27.15
CA PRO A 126 -10.92 24.89 28.46
C PRO A 126 -11.49 23.97 29.55
N ARG A 127 -11.11 24.20 30.83
CA ARG A 127 -11.75 23.53 31.97
C ARG A 127 -13.23 23.89 32.02
N GLY A 128 -14.10 22.88 32.12
CA GLY A 128 -15.56 23.05 32.15
C GLY A 128 -16.23 23.15 30.78
N ALA A 129 -15.48 23.30 29.68
CA ALA A 129 -16.06 23.25 28.34
C ALA A 129 -16.55 21.82 28.00
N MET A 130 -17.67 21.73 27.28
CA MET A 130 -18.15 20.47 26.69
C MET A 130 -17.08 19.88 25.77
N ALA A 131 -17.06 18.55 25.60
CA ALA A 131 -16.17 17.91 24.64
C ALA A 131 -16.49 18.36 23.20
N PRO A 132 -15.48 18.45 22.31
CA PRO A 132 -15.73 18.72 20.90
C PRO A 132 -16.51 17.55 20.29
N PRO A 133 -17.33 17.78 19.24
CA PRO A 133 -18.03 16.69 18.55
C PRO A 133 -17.00 15.74 17.94
N ALA A 134 -17.23 14.43 18.09
CA ALA A 134 -16.41 13.43 17.44
C ALA A 134 -16.53 13.53 15.92
N PRO A 135 -15.43 13.34 15.15
CA PRO A 135 -15.51 13.28 13.69
C PRO A 135 -16.38 12.10 13.25
N LEU A 136 -17.00 12.22 12.08
CA LEU A 136 -17.86 11.20 11.46
C LEU A 136 -17.00 10.06 10.87
N SER A 137 -16.36 9.30 11.77
CA SER A 137 -15.62 8.03 11.63
C SER A 137 -14.56 7.86 10.52
N ASN A 138 -14.37 8.80 9.60
CA ASN A 138 -13.32 8.72 8.55
C ASN A 138 -11.89 8.67 9.12
N ASN A 139 -11.67 9.07 10.38
CA ASN A 139 -10.33 9.10 11.00
C ASN A 139 -10.07 8.06 12.09
N VAL A 140 -11.09 7.43 12.69
CA VAL A 140 -10.85 6.29 13.58
C VAL A 140 -10.35 5.08 12.77
N ALA A 141 -10.60 5.08 11.46
CA ALA A 141 -9.99 4.18 10.46
C ALA A 141 -8.50 4.43 10.13
N ASN A 142 -7.83 5.39 10.77
CA ASN A 142 -6.35 5.44 10.86
C ASN A 142 -5.82 4.84 12.18
N THR A 143 -6.71 4.56 13.14
CA THR A 143 -6.44 3.73 14.34
C THR A 143 -6.94 2.29 14.18
N VAL A 144 -7.80 2.01 13.19
CA VAL A 144 -7.65 0.77 12.42
C VAL A 144 -6.33 0.90 11.67
N THR A 145 -5.39 0.06 12.03
CA THR A 145 -4.08 -0.10 11.41
C THR A 145 -4.17 -0.44 9.92
N ASN A 146 -3.10 -0.20 9.16
CA ASN A 146 -2.96 -0.72 7.79
C ASN A 146 -2.58 -2.22 7.76
N SER A 147 -1.87 -2.71 8.78
CA SER A 147 -1.91 -4.12 9.16
C SER A 147 -3.34 -4.49 9.56
N GLY A 148 -3.72 -5.76 9.41
CA GLY A 148 -5.06 -6.25 9.76
C GLY A 148 -5.29 -6.38 11.27
N ALA A 149 -4.75 -5.46 12.10
CA ALA A 149 -4.87 -5.52 13.54
C ALA A 149 -6.31 -5.21 13.99
N TYR A 150 -7.09 -6.29 13.99
CA TYR A 150 -7.82 -6.73 15.17
C TYR A 150 -6.93 -6.51 16.42
N LEU A 151 -6.90 -5.27 16.94
CA LEU A 151 -6.61 -5.03 18.34
C LEU A 151 -7.66 -5.85 19.10
N PRO A 152 -7.27 -6.85 19.90
CA PRO A 152 -8.25 -7.64 20.61
C PRO A 152 -8.86 -6.80 21.73
N GLY A 153 -9.96 -6.13 21.41
CA GLY A 153 -11.13 -6.20 22.29
C GLY A 153 -11.46 -7.68 22.56
N PRO A 154 -12.27 -7.99 23.59
CA PRO A 154 -12.53 -9.36 23.97
C PRO A 154 -13.03 -10.15 22.74
N LEU A 155 -12.19 -11.08 22.24
CA LEU A 155 -12.54 -12.00 21.15
C LEU A 155 -13.93 -12.55 21.44
N ASP A 156 -14.79 -12.73 20.44
CA ASP A 156 -16.05 -13.40 20.73
C ASP A 156 -15.78 -14.88 21.15
N SER A 157 -16.80 -15.59 21.62
CA SER A 157 -16.61 -16.98 22.06
C SER A 157 -16.15 -17.90 20.92
N ARG A 158 -16.52 -17.58 19.68
CA ARG A 158 -16.28 -18.35 18.46
C ARG A 158 -14.89 -18.10 17.89
N ASP A 159 -14.43 -16.86 17.87
CA ASP A 159 -13.04 -16.47 17.55
C ASP A 159 -12.03 -17.19 18.46
N ARG A 160 -12.33 -17.30 19.76
CA ARG A 160 -11.52 -18.09 20.70
C ARG A 160 -11.54 -19.58 20.38
N GLU A 161 -12.72 -20.15 20.13
CA GLU A 161 -12.91 -21.57 19.81
C GLU A 161 -12.14 -21.96 18.53
N VAL A 162 -12.28 -21.18 17.46
CA VAL A 162 -11.61 -21.39 16.17
C VAL A 162 -10.09 -21.32 16.33
N ARG A 163 -9.57 -20.30 17.02
CA ARG A 163 -8.13 -20.16 17.26
C ARG A 163 -7.58 -21.29 18.15
N ALA A 164 -8.34 -21.74 19.15
CA ALA A 164 -7.96 -22.86 20.00
C ALA A 164 -7.95 -24.20 19.24
N ALA A 165 -8.96 -24.46 18.41
CA ALA A 165 -9.03 -25.67 17.58
C ALA A 165 -7.87 -25.72 16.56
N PHE A 166 -7.56 -24.60 15.89
CA PHE A 166 -6.44 -24.54 14.95
C PHE A 166 -5.10 -24.74 15.66
N LYS A 167 -4.92 -24.13 16.85
CA LYS A 167 -3.73 -24.37 17.68
C LYS A 167 -3.60 -25.83 18.09
N ALA A 168 -4.69 -26.50 18.49
CA ALA A 168 -4.66 -27.91 18.86
C ALA A 168 -4.20 -28.80 17.68
N GLY A 169 -4.58 -28.47 16.44
CA GLY A 169 -4.06 -29.12 15.24
C GLY A 169 -2.53 -28.91 15.06
N LEU A 170 -2.04 -27.69 15.26
CA LEU A 170 -0.60 -27.36 15.20
C LEU A 170 0.19 -28.06 16.33
N ASP A 171 -0.38 -28.15 17.54
CA ASP A 171 0.23 -28.84 18.68
C ASP A 171 0.33 -30.36 18.41
N ALA A 172 -0.71 -30.95 17.80
CA ALA A 172 -0.68 -32.35 17.36
C ALA A 172 0.34 -32.60 16.22
N TRP A 173 0.50 -31.65 15.29
CA TRP A 173 1.53 -31.70 14.24
C TRP A 173 2.94 -31.65 14.82
N ARG A 174 3.20 -30.74 15.77
CA ARG A 174 4.46 -30.64 16.52
C ARG A 174 4.79 -31.92 17.28
N ALA A 175 3.80 -32.51 17.95
CA ALA A 175 3.91 -33.81 18.60
C ALA A 175 4.06 -35.00 17.63
N ARG A 176 4.15 -34.75 16.31
CA ARG A 176 4.21 -35.74 15.22
C ARG A 176 3.02 -36.70 15.18
N ASN A 177 1.94 -36.39 15.89
CA ASN A 177 0.67 -37.09 15.83
C ASN A 177 -0.14 -36.60 14.62
N TYR A 178 0.36 -36.92 13.44
CA TYR A 178 -0.23 -36.52 12.16
C TYR A 178 -1.65 -37.06 11.95
N GLN A 179 -2.05 -38.14 12.62
CA GLN A 179 -3.42 -38.64 12.58
C GLN A 179 -4.38 -37.73 13.34
N SER A 180 -4.10 -37.36 14.60
CA SER A 180 -4.95 -36.42 15.33
C SER A 180 -4.88 -35.00 14.73
N ALA A 181 -3.74 -34.57 14.21
CA ALA A 181 -3.64 -33.30 13.48
C ALA A 181 -4.59 -33.28 12.27
N ALA A 182 -4.55 -34.32 11.42
CA ALA A 182 -5.45 -34.44 10.26
C ALA A 182 -6.93 -34.43 10.66
N GLN A 183 -7.30 -35.12 11.75
CA GLN A 183 -8.67 -35.13 12.27
C GLN A 183 -9.13 -33.74 12.73
N LEU A 184 -8.33 -33.06 13.55
CA LEU A 184 -8.65 -31.71 14.07
C LEU A 184 -8.78 -30.69 12.94
N PHE A 185 -7.82 -30.67 12.01
CA PHE A 185 -7.84 -29.75 10.87
C PHE A 185 -8.97 -30.09 9.88
N SER A 186 -9.26 -31.37 9.61
CA SER A 186 -10.37 -31.77 8.73
C SER A 186 -11.73 -31.33 9.28
N ALA A 187 -11.93 -31.44 10.60
CA ALA A 187 -13.15 -30.98 11.25
C ALA A 187 -13.38 -29.47 11.07
N MET A 188 -12.30 -28.66 11.11
CA MET A 188 -12.38 -27.23 10.84
C MET A 188 -12.61 -26.91 9.35
N ALA A 189 -11.95 -27.60 8.42
CA ALA A 189 -12.13 -27.39 6.97
C ALA A 189 -13.58 -27.63 6.50
N GLN A 190 -14.27 -28.57 7.15
CA GLN A 190 -15.65 -28.96 6.87
C GLN A 190 -16.71 -28.01 7.47
N ARG A 191 -16.35 -27.13 8.41
CA ARG A 191 -17.28 -26.16 8.99
C ARG A 191 -17.66 -25.08 7.99
N THR A 192 -18.88 -25.15 7.47
CA THR A 192 -19.45 -24.17 6.52
C THR A 192 -19.79 -22.82 7.15
N ASP A 193 -19.76 -22.70 8.48
CA ASP A 193 -19.96 -21.42 9.16
C ASP A 193 -18.69 -20.54 9.14
N LEU A 194 -17.51 -21.14 8.99
CA LEU A 194 -16.22 -20.43 9.00
C LEU A 194 -15.92 -19.71 7.68
N GLY A 195 -15.08 -18.68 7.75
CA GLY A 195 -14.60 -17.92 6.59
C GLY A 195 -13.72 -18.75 5.65
N GLY A 196 -13.45 -18.19 4.46
CA GLY A 196 -12.62 -18.84 3.45
C GLY A 196 -11.21 -19.15 3.95
N GLU A 197 -10.56 -18.18 4.61
CA GLU A 197 -9.17 -18.30 5.07
C GLU A 197 -9.02 -19.37 6.17
N GLU A 198 -9.91 -19.40 7.17
CA GLU A 198 -9.86 -20.40 8.24
C GLU A 198 -10.05 -21.81 7.69
N ARG A 199 -10.96 -21.97 6.72
CA ARG A 199 -11.23 -23.25 6.07
C ARG A 199 -10.09 -23.69 5.15
N ALA A 200 -9.53 -22.78 4.35
CA ALA A 200 -8.40 -23.07 3.46
C ALA A 200 -7.13 -23.41 4.23
N ALA A 201 -6.82 -22.64 5.28
CA ALA A 201 -5.74 -22.95 6.21
C ALA A 201 -5.92 -24.35 6.80
N SER A 202 -7.10 -24.62 7.38
CA SER A 202 -7.41 -25.92 7.96
C SER A 202 -7.30 -27.05 6.93
N ALA A 203 -7.75 -26.86 5.70
CA ALA A 203 -7.73 -27.90 4.68
C ALA A 203 -6.32 -28.20 4.16
N VAL A 204 -5.46 -27.19 3.96
CA VAL A 204 -4.04 -27.40 3.61
C VAL A 204 -3.29 -28.09 4.75
N TRP A 205 -3.54 -27.71 6.01
CA TRP A 205 -2.92 -28.36 7.16
C TRP A 205 -3.41 -29.80 7.36
N ALA A 206 -4.69 -30.08 7.12
CA ALA A 206 -5.23 -31.44 7.08
C ALA A 206 -4.56 -32.27 5.97
N ALA A 207 -4.44 -31.72 4.75
CA ALA A 207 -3.83 -32.40 3.60
C ALA A 207 -2.35 -32.76 3.88
N ARG A 208 -1.57 -31.84 4.47
CA ARG A 208 -0.19 -32.11 4.91
C ARG A 208 -0.14 -33.23 5.97
N ALA A 209 -1.08 -33.24 6.90
CA ALA A 209 -1.16 -34.24 7.97
C ALA A 209 -1.62 -35.64 7.46
N ASP A 210 -2.56 -35.70 6.52
CA ASP A 210 -2.95 -36.95 5.84
C ASP A 210 -1.80 -37.52 4.99
N MET A 211 -1.03 -36.69 4.27
CA MET A 211 0.20 -37.14 3.59
C MET A 211 1.21 -37.74 4.58
N ARG A 212 1.46 -37.06 5.70
CA ARG A 212 2.41 -37.54 6.73
C ARG A 212 1.91 -38.75 7.52
N SER A 213 0.62 -39.09 7.47
CA SER A 213 0.04 -40.27 8.10
C SER A 213 -0.52 -41.31 7.12
N GLY A 214 -0.03 -41.32 5.88
CA GLY A 214 -0.26 -42.41 4.93
C GLY A 214 -1.68 -42.46 4.34
N ARG A 215 -2.39 -41.33 4.27
CA ARG A 215 -3.75 -41.21 3.70
C ARG A 215 -3.82 -40.27 2.48
N PRO A 216 -2.98 -40.45 1.44
CA PRO A 216 -2.93 -39.56 0.27
C PRO A 216 -4.29 -39.42 -0.45
N GLN A 217 -5.18 -40.40 -0.34
CA GLN A 217 -6.52 -40.39 -0.93
C GLN A 217 -7.46 -39.27 -0.42
N GLN A 218 -7.14 -38.62 0.71
CA GLN A 218 -7.92 -37.47 1.22
C GLN A 218 -7.42 -36.13 0.67
N VAL A 219 -6.18 -36.09 0.16
CA VAL A 219 -5.42 -34.85 -0.07
C VAL A 219 -6.06 -33.97 -1.13
N VAL A 220 -6.45 -34.52 -2.28
CA VAL A 220 -7.06 -33.74 -3.37
C VAL A 220 -8.35 -33.07 -2.87
N ARG A 221 -9.26 -33.83 -2.25
CA ARG A 221 -10.52 -33.32 -1.65
C ARG A 221 -10.29 -32.18 -0.65
N LEU A 222 -9.23 -32.26 0.15
CA LEU A 222 -8.89 -31.22 1.11
C LEU A 222 -8.30 -29.99 0.42
N LEU A 223 -7.43 -30.17 -0.57
CA LEU A 223 -6.91 -29.04 -1.36
C LEU A 223 -8.02 -28.37 -2.18
N ASP A 224 -9.00 -29.11 -2.71
CA ASP A 224 -10.19 -28.55 -3.38
C ASP A 224 -10.97 -27.56 -2.48
N ILE A 225 -11.08 -27.85 -1.18
CA ILE A 225 -11.71 -26.95 -0.19
C ILE A 225 -10.92 -25.64 -0.09
N ALA A 226 -9.58 -25.69 -0.13
CA ALA A 226 -8.72 -24.51 -0.10
C ALA A 226 -8.70 -23.75 -1.44
N VAL A 227 -8.78 -24.44 -2.59
CA VAL A 227 -8.95 -23.79 -3.92
C VAL A 227 -10.30 -23.08 -4.03
N GLY A 228 -11.32 -23.52 -3.27
CA GLY A 228 -12.55 -22.75 -3.04
C GLY A 228 -12.34 -21.34 -2.45
N ALA A 229 -11.16 -21.09 -1.85
CA ALA A 229 -10.68 -19.77 -1.44
C ALA A 229 -9.29 -19.46 -2.07
N SER A 230 -9.10 -19.85 -3.34
CA SER A 230 -7.93 -19.65 -4.23
C SER A 230 -7.26 -18.25 -4.25
N GLN A 231 -7.86 -17.28 -3.57
CA GLN A 231 -7.45 -15.89 -3.52
C GLN A 231 -7.04 -15.44 -2.10
N ASP A 232 -6.77 -16.40 -1.20
CA ASP A 232 -6.00 -16.19 0.03
C ASP A 232 -4.66 -16.96 0.00
N PHE A 233 -3.84 -16.76 1.03
CA PHE A 233 -2.51 -17.35 1.17
C PHE A 233 -2.53 -18.89 1.05
N TYR A 234 -3.50 -19.56 1.67
CA TYR A 234 -3.60 -21.01 1.62
C TYR A 234 -4.29 -21.51 0.35
N GLY A 235 -5.22 -20.74 -0.23
CA GLY A 235 -5.77 -21.04 -1.55
C GLY A 235 -4.73 -20.99 -2.67
N MET A 236 -3.74 -20.10 -2.60
CA MET A 236 -2.60 -20.10 -3.53
C MET A 236 -1.64 -21.27 -3.29
N VAL A 237 -1.32 -21.58 -2.02
CA VAL A 237 -0.53 -22.77 -1.67
C VAL A 237 -1.23 -24.06 -2.14
N ALA A 238 -2.56 -24.13 -2.07
CA ALA A 238 -3.34 -25.28 -2.55
C ALA A 238 -3.34 -25.41 -4.08
N GLN A 239 -3.48 -24.31 -4.83
CA GLN A 239 -3.33 -24.32 -6.29
C GLN A 239 -1.94 -24.82 -6.70
N ALA A 240 -0.88 -24.31 -6.06
CA ALA A 240 0.49 -24.74 -6.31
C ALA A 240 0.73 -26.22 -5.95
N LEU A 241 0.16 -26.72 -4.85
CA LEU A 241 0.22 -28.14 -4.47
C LEU A 241 -0.51 -29.08 -5.46
N LEU A 242 -1.56 -28.60 -6.13
CA LEU A 242 -2.27 -29.33 -7.17
C LEU A 242 -1.65 -29.18 -8.58
N GLY A 243 -0.61 -28.34 -8.73
CA GLY A 243 -0.02 -28.03 -10.03
C GLY A 243 -0.90 -27.16 -10.94
N GLY A 244 -1.89 -26.47 -10.37
CA GLY A 244 -2.74 -25.50 -11.08
C GLY A 244 -2.06 -24.13 -11.27
N PRO A 245 -2.66 -23.24 -12.09
CA PRO A 245 -2.19 -21.86 -12.22
C PRO A 245 -2.37 -21.10 -10.88
N VAL A 246 -1.44 -20.19 -10.58
CA VAL A 246 -1.37 -19.48 -9.28
C VAL A 246 -2.53 -18.51 -9.09
N LEU A 247 -2.86 -17.75 -10.14
CA LEU A 247 -4.19 -17.20 -10.33
C LEU A 247 -4.88 -17.99 -11.44
N SER A 248 -6.09 -18.49 -11.17
CA SER A 248 -7.03 -18.70 -12.27
C SER A 248 -7.23 -17.35 -12.97
N PRO A 249 -7.03 -17.23 -14.31
CA PRO A 249 -7.27 -15.98 -15.00
C PRO A 249 -8.74 -15.65 -14.86
N ALA A 250 -9.04 -14.59 -14.11
CA ALA A 250 -10.40 -14.18 -13.87
C ALA A 250 -11.09 -13.93 -15.20
N GLY A 251 -12.25 -14.58 -15.40
CA GLY A 251 -13.17 -14.18 -16.45
C GLY A 251 -13.40 -12.68 -16.29
N GLN A 252 -13.06 -11.91 -17.33
CA GLN A 252 -12.88 -10.47 -17.23
C GLN A 252 -14.19 -9.81 -16.78
N ALA A 253 -14.31 -9.59 -15.47
CA ALA A 253 -15.29 -8.73 -14.85
C ALA A 253 -14.91 -7.29 -15.22
N GLY A 254 -15.11 -6.95 -16.49
CA GLY A 254 -14.71 -5.68 -17.07
C GLY A 254 -15.26 -4.55 -16.22
N LEU A 255 -14.40 -3.55 -15.97
CA LEU A 255 -14.74 -2.36 -15.21
C LEU A 255 -16.16 -1.91 -15.60
N PRO A 256 -17.08 -1.74 -14.63
CA PRO A 256 -18.46 -1.46 -14.94
C PRO A 256 -18.48 -0.20 -15.83
N GLY A 257 -19.05 -0.35 -17.03
CA GLY A 257 -18.89 0.63 -18.12
C GLY A 257 -19.37 2.02 -17.71
N SER A 258 -19.04 3.04 -18.52
CA SER A 258 -19.10 4.48 -18.19
C SER A 258 -20.31 5.03 -17.41
N ASN A 259 -21.44 4.33 -17.37
CA ASN A 259 -22.57 4.61 -16.49
C ASN A 259 -22.28 4.39 -14.99
N ALA A 260 -21.23 3.62 -14.62
CA ALA A 260 -20.91 3.29 -13.23
C ALA A 260 -20.72 4.52 -12.34
N LEU A 261 -20.04 5.55 -12.87
CA LEU A 261 -19.73 6.77 -12.13
C LEU A 261 -21.00 7.52 -11.66
N ALA A 262 -22.14 7.38 -12.36
CA ALA A 262 -23.38 8.07 -12.01
C ALA A 262 -23.90 7.74 -10.60
N GLY A 263 -23.55 6.57 -10.05
CA GLY A 263 -23.87 6.17 -8.68
C GLY A 263 -23.07 6.91 -7.58
N VAL A 264 -22.03 7.67 -7.96
CA VAL A 264 -21.16 8.42 -7.03
C VAL A 264 -20.94 9.89 -7.40
N THR A 265 -21.27 10.35 -8.61
CA THR A 265 -21.09 11.77 -9.01
C THR A 265 -21.86 12.78 -8.16
N HIS A 266 -22.86 12.34 -7.42
CA HIS A 266 -23.67 13.17 -6.51
C HIS A 266 -23.13 13.19 -5.07
N GLU A 267 -22.18 12.33 -4.72
CA GLU A 267 -21.61 12.26 -3.37
C GLU A 267 -20.61 13.41 -3.16
N PRO A 268 -20.74 14.25 -2.11
CA PRO A 268 -19.85 15.38 -1.88
C PRO A 268 -18.37 14.98 -1.82
N ALA A 269 -18.03 13.86 -1.21
CA ALA A 269 -16.67 13.34 -1.16
C ALA A 269 -16.11 12.97 -2.54
N ALA A 270 -16.92 12.40 -3.43
CA ALA A 270 -16.50 12.13 -4.81
C ALA A 270 -16.26 13.42 -5.60
N GLN A 271 -17.10 14.44 -5.38
CA GLN A 271 -16.93 15.77 -5.98
C GLN A 271 -15.66 16.46 -5.45
N ARG A 272 -15.40 16.41 -4.14
CA ARG A 272 -14.15 16.92 -3.54
C ARG A 272 -12.93 16.20 -4.13
N ALA A 273 -12.95 14.87 -4.23
CA ALA A 273 -11.86 14.09 -4.83
C ALA A 273 -11.58 14.46 -6.30
N VAL A 274 -12.61 14.59 -7.15
CA VAL A 274 -12.44 15.04 -8.55
C VAL A 274 -11.83 16.44 -8.62
N ALA A 275 -12.28 17.36 -7.76
CA ALA A 275 -11.74 18.72 -7.70
C ALA A 275 -10.27 18.73 -7.24
N LEU A 276 -9.93 18.01 -6.17
CA LEU A 276 -8.56 17.89 -5.63
C LEU A 276 -7.61 17.24 -6.64
N ALA A 277 -8.05 16.21 -7.36
CA ALA A 277 -7.27 15.60 -8.45
C ALA A 277 -6.99 16.62 -9.58
N LYS A 278 -7.99 17.41 -10.01
CA LYS A 278 -7.81 18.51 -11.00
C LYS A 278 -6.95 19.69 -10.50
N LEU A 279 -6.73 19.80 -9.19
CA LEU A 279 -5.78 20.75 -8.60
C LEU A 279 -4.35 20.22 -8.54
N GLY A 280 -4.13 18.92 -8.78
CA GLY A 280 -2.82 18.26 -8.60
C GLY A 280 -2.57 17.81 -7.16
N LEU A 281 -3.63 17.56 -6.38
CA LEU A 281 -3.57 17.16 -4.96
C LEU A 281 -4.10 15.72 -4.76
N PRO A 282 -3.46 14.69 -5.37
CA PRO A 282 -3.96 13.31 -5.34
C PRO A 282 -4.02 12.73 -3.93
N ASP A 283 -3.10 13.10 -3.03
CA ASP A 283 -3.12 12.64 -1.63
C ASP A 283 -4.44 12.98 -0.91
N LEU A 284 -4.95 14.21 -1.07
CA LEU A 284 -6.22 14.62 -0.46
C LEU A 284 -7.42 13.98 -1.17
N ALA A 285 -7.33 13.79 -2.50
CA ALA A 285 -8.36 13.10 -3.27
C ALA A 285 -8.48 11.61 -2.90
N ASP A 286 -7.36 10.94 -2.62
CA ASP A 286 -7.32 9.55 -2.18
C ASP A 286 -8.00 9.38 -0.82
N GLU A 287 -7.69 10.22 0.17
CA GLU A 287 -8.32 10.15 1.49
C GLU A 287 -9.83 10.46 1.46
N GLU A 288 -10.28 11.38 0.60
CA GLU A 288 -11.71 11.64 0.34
C GLU A 288 -12.44 10.39 -0.16
N LEU A 289 -11.91 9.74 -1.21
CA LEU A 289 -12.51 8.49 -1.71
C LEU A 289 -12.34 7.32 -0.74
N ARG A 290 -11.28 7.28 0.07
CA ARG A 290 -11.13 6.28 1.15
C ARG A 290 -12.19 6.44 2.23
N GLY A 291 -12.52 7.67 2.61
CA GLY A 291 -13.58 7.97 3.58
C GLY A 291 -14.96 7.57 3.04
N LEU A 292 -15.24 7.92 1.77
CA LEU A 292 -16.45 7.50 1.07
C LEU A 292 -16.54 5.96 0.96
N ALA A 293 -15.46 5.30 0.56
CA ALA A 293 -15.36 3.84 0.45
C ALA A 293 -15.52 3.10 1.78
N ALA A 294 -15.30 3.77 2.92
CA ALA A 294 -15.48 3.20 4.25
C ALA A 294 -16.95 3.22 4.74
N HIS A 295 -17.84 3.97 4.07
CA HIS A 295 -19.22 4.22 4.54
C HIS A 295 -20.32 3.94 3.49
N LEU A 296 -19.98 3.78 2.21
CA LEU A 296 -20.97 3.40 1.20
C LEU A 296 -21.38 1.92 1.31
N PRO A 297 -22.65 1.57 0.98
CA PRO A 297 -23.05 0.18 0.86
C PRO A 297 -22.36 -0.51 -0.33
N SER A 298 -22.31 -1.84 -0.29
CA SER A 298 -21.50 -2.67 -1.20
C SER A 298 -21.94 -2.62 -2.67
N ASP A 299 -23.17 -2.22 -2.96
CA ASP A 299 -23.70 -2.03 -4.31
C ASP A 299 -23.03 -0.88 -5.08
N ARG A 300 -22.63 0.18 -4.38
CA ARG A 300 -21.97 1.36 -4.96
C ARG A 300 -20.45 1.26 -5.02
N ALA A 301 -19.85 0.30 -4.32
CA ALA A 301 -18.40 0.15 -4.28
C ALA A 301 -17.73 0.01 -5.68
N PRO A 302 -18.30 -0.68 -6.68
CA PRO A 302 -17.74 -0.72 -8.05
C PRO A 302 -17.67 0.66 -8.74
N ALA A 303 -18.54 1.60 -8.36
CA ALA A 303 -18.50 2.97 -8.87
C ALA A 303 -17.36 3.79 -8.24
N VAL A 304 -17.09 3.60 -6.94
CA VAL A 304 -15.93 4.20 -6.27
C VAL A 304 -14.62 3.59 -6.80
N ALA A 305 -14.60 2.29 -7.07
CA ALA A 305 -13.47 1.61 -7.71
C ALA A 305 -13.11 2.26 -9.06
N ALA A 306 -14.10 2.38 -9.96
CA ALA A 306 -13.91 3.01 -11.28
C ALA A 306 -13.48 4.48 -11.18
N LEU A 307 -14.00 5.24 -10.20
CA LEU A 307 -13.59 6.62 -9.98
C LEU A 307 -12.16 6.71 -9.45
N ALA A 308 -11.79 5.89 -8.47
CA ALA A 308 -10.43 5.84 -7.91
C ALA A 308 -9.40 5.43 -8.98
N GLU A 309 -9.75 4.52 -9.88
CA GLU A 309 -8.88 4.15 -11.01
C GLU A 309 -8.76 5.28 -12.04
N THR A 310 -9.87 5.93 -12.41
CA THR A 310 -9.89 7.07 -13.34
C THR A 310 -9.07 8.27 -12.83
N LEU A 311 -9.05 8.46 -11.50
CA LEU A 311 -8.28 9.52 -10.83
C LEU A 311 -6.88 9.09 -10.39
N GLN A 312 -6.48 7.83 -10.62
CA GLN A 312 -5.20 7.25 -10.19
C GLN A 312 -4.92 7.36 -8.68
N LEU A 313 -5.91 6.96 -7.88
CA LEU A 313 -5.93 7.00 -6.41
C LEU A 313 -5.80 5.56 -5.85
N PRO A 314 -4.57 5.04 -5.69
CA PRO A 314 -4.34 3.62 -5.39
C PRO A 314 -4.72 3.23 -3.95
N GLY A 315 -4.71 4.17 -3.00
CA GLY A 315 -5.13 3.93 -1.62
C GLY A 315 -6.64 3.94 -1.45
N ALA A 316 -7.36 4.72 -2.27
CA ALA A 316 -8.79 4.66 -2.45
C ALA A 316 -9.21 3.35 -3.12
N ARG A 317 -8.60 2.99 -4.25
CA ARG A 317 -8.85 1.70 -4.91
C ARG A 317 -8.61 0.54 -3.94
N SER A 318 -7.49 0.54 -3.21
CA SER A 318 -7.15 -0.47 -2.20
C SER A 318 -8.13 -0.50 -1.01
N ARG A 319 -8.69 0.64 -0.58
CA ARG A 319 -9.73 0.68 0.48
C ARG A 319 -11.07 0.16 -0.01
N VAL A 320 -11.49 0.51 -1.22
CA VAL A 320 -12.70 -0.05 -1.86
C VAL A 320 -12.59 -1.58 -1.92
N ASN A 321 -11.42 -2.10 -2.30
CA ASN A 321 -11.16 -3.53 -2.25
C ASN A 321 -11.30 -4.07 -0.83
N GLN A 322 -10.60 -3.49 0.16
CA GLN A 322 -10.68 -3.97 1.55
C GLN A 322 -12.11 -4.08 2.08
N VAL A 323 -13.00 -3.14 1.73
CA VAL A 323 -14.40 -3.11 2.20
C VAL A 323 -15.32 -4.03 1.38
N THR A 324 -15.08 -4.24 0.08
CA THR A 324 -15.83 -5.24 -0.70
C THR A 324 -15.39 -6.67 -0.44
N LEU A 325 -14.12 -6.87 -0.07
CA LEU A 325 -13.46 -8.18 0.07
C LEU A 325 -13.80 -8.97 1.34
N GLU A 326 -14.70 -8.44 2.17
CA GLU A 326 -15.48 -9.25 3.12
C GLU A 326 -16.42 -10.22 2.37
N HIS A 327 -16.68 -10.00 1.07
CA HIS A 327 -17.31 -10.95 0.15
C HIS A 327 -16.28 -11.50 -0.86
N VAL A 328 -16.23 -12.83 -0.99
CA VAL A 328 -15.15 -13.59 -1.67
C VAL A 328 -14.96 -13.23 -3.16
N ALA A 329 -16.01 -12.74 -3.83
CA ALA A 329 -16.07 -12.66 -5.30
C ALA A 329 -15.11 -11.65 -5.98
N VAL A 330 -14.62 -10.62 -5.27
CA VAL A 330 -13.94 -9.47 -5.91
C VAL A 330 -12.42 -9.65 -6.04
N ARG A 331 -11.78 -10.64 -5.39
CA ARG A 331 -10.32 -10.83 -5.45
C ARG A 331 -9.79 -11.18 -6.84
N SER A 332 -10.67 -11.69 -7.70
CA SER A 332 -10.40 -12.05 -9.09
C SER A 332 -10.05 -10.85 -9.98
N ASP A 333 -10.53 -9.65 -9.66
CA ASP A 333 -10.33 -8.43 -10.45
C ASP A 333 -8.85 -7.97 -10.40
N PRO A 334 -8.12 -7.89 -11.53
CA PRO A 334 -6.73 -7.40 -11.52
C PRO A 334 -6.59 -5.97 -10.99
N SER A 335 -7.60 -5.11 -11.20
CA SER A 335 -7.61 -3.75 -10.66
C SER A 335 -7.85 -3.72 -9.13
N ALA A 336 -8.08 -4.88 -8.49
CA ALA A 336 -8.00 -5.00 -7.05
C ALA A 336 -6.57 -4.84 -6.49
N PHE A 337 -5.55 -4.98 -7.33
CA PHE A 337 -4.13 -4.83 -7.00
C PHE A 337 -3.53 -3.72 -7.88
N PRO A 338 -3.69 -2.43 -7.52
CA PRO A 338 -3.21 -1.34 -8.34
C PRO A 338 -1.68 -1.34 -8.41
N MET A 339 -1.13 -0.97 -9.58
CA MET A 339 0.30 -0.74 -9.80
C MET A 339 0.56 0.76 -10.07
N PRO A 340 0.65 1.61 -9.03
CA PRO A 340 0.94 3.03 -9.21
C PRO A 340 2.35 3.28 -9.80
N ASP A 341 2.52 4.45 -10.43
CA ASP A 341 3.79 4.90 -11.02
C ASP A 341 4.77 5.49 -10.00
N TYR A 342 4.80 4.96 -8.77
CA TYR A 342 5.83 5.29 -7.80
C TYR A 342 7.15 4.62 -8.19
N VAL A 343 8.19 5.44 -8.38
CA VAL A 343 9.55 5.02 -8.72
C VAL A 343 10.50 5.60 -7.67
N PRO A 344 11.51 4.84 -7.17
CA PRO A 344 12.56 5.37 -6.30
C PRO A 344 13.43 6.40 -7.04
N ASP A 345 14.00 7.41 -6.37
CA ASP A 345 14.89 8.38 -7.04
C ASP A 345 16.12 7.70 -7.64
N SER A 346 16.61 6.63 -6.99
CA SER A 346 17.72 5.80 -7.46
C SER A 346 17.32 4.73 -8.49
N GLY A 347 16.02 4.59 -8.77
CA GLY A 347 15.47 3.47 -9.53
C GLY A 347 15.31 2.18 -8.70
N PHE A 348 14.82 1.14 -9.35
CA PHE A 348 14.54 -0.16 -8.70
C PHE A 348 15.81 -1.02 -8.61
N ALA A 349 16.35 -1.15 -7.39
CA ALA A 349 17.40 -2.10 -7.02
C ALA A 349 16.85 -3.37 -6.34
N ILE A 350 15.60 -3.33 -5.88
CA ILE A 350 14.80 -4.48 -5.44
C ILE A 350 13.72 -4.75 -6.51
N ASP A 351 13.26 -6.00 -6.59
CA ASP A 351 12.13 -6.39 -7.42
C ASP A 351 10.87 -5.52 -7.17
N ARG A 352 10.20 -5.15 -8.25
CA ARG A 352 9.03 -4.27 -8.22
C ARG A 352 7.82 -4.97 -7.59
N ALA A 353 7.61 -6.26 -7.82
CA ALA A 353 6.48 -6.97 -7.22
C ALA A 353 6.62 -7.06 -5.69
N LEU A 354 7.83 -7.32 -5.17
CA LEU A 354 8.12 -7.32 -3.73
C LEU A 354 7.94 -5.94 -3.09
N LEU A 355 8.44 -4.86 -3.69
CA LEU A 355 8.19 -3.51 -3.15
C LEU A 355 6.71 -3.14 -3.17
N PHE A 356 5.98 -3.51 -4.22
CA PHE A 356 4.54 -3.24 -4.31
C PHE A 356 3.75 -4.09 -3.32
N ALA A 357 4.22 -5.30 -3.03
CA ALA A 357 3.69 -6.17 -1.99
C ALA A 357 3.87 -5.62 -0.57
N ILE A 358 5.04 -5.07 -0.26
CA ILE A 358 5.33 -4.39 1.01
C ILE A 358 4.55 -3.08 1.11
N MET A 359 4.55 -2.23 0.07
CA MET A 359 3.77 -0.97 0.06
C MET A 359 2.27 -1.20 0.29
N ARG A 360 1.67 -2.20 -0.35
CA ARG A 360 0.26 -2.58 -0.15
C ARG A 360 0.00 -3.15 1.24
N ALA A 361 1.01 -3.76 1.86
CA ALA A 361 0.91 -4.25 3.23
C ALA A 361 0.99 -3.13 4.28
N GLU A 362 1.94 -2.22 4.10
CA GLU A 362 2.34 -1.17 5.05
C GLU A 362 1.50 0.12 4.97
N SER A 363 1.42 0.73 3.78
CA SER A 363 0.73 2.01 3.57
C SER A 363 -0.64 1.87 2.90
N GLY A 364 -0.84 0.79 2.14
CA GLY A 364 -1.92 0.73 1.16
C GLY A 364 -1.70 1.76 0.03
N PHE A 365 -0.45 1.99 -0.36
CA PHE A 365 -0.02 3.00 -1.35
C PHE A 365 -0.29 4.46 -0.98
N ARG A 366 -0.31 4.81 0.31
CA ARG A 366 -0.51 6.18 0.81
C ARG A 366 0.83 6.86 1.19
N PRO A 367 1.35 7.86 0.43
CA PRO A 367 2.58 8.57 0.78
C PRO A 367 2.53 9.30 2.12
N ASN A 368 1.35 9.81 2.49
CA ASN A 368 1.18 10.56 3.74
C ASN A 368 0.94 9.71 5.00
N ALA A 369 0.79 8.38 4.84
CA ALA A 369 0.49 7.45 5.93
C ALA A 369 1.48 7.53 7.09
N GLY A 370 0.97 7.40 8.31
CA GLY A 370 1.82 7.23 9.48
C GLY A 370 1.12 6.49 10.62
N SER A 371 1.87 5.60 11.27
CA SER A 371 1.36 4.75 12.36
C SER A 371 1.39 5.46 13.71
N ARG A 372 0.66 4.90 14.69
CA ARG A 372 0.70 5.34 16.10
C ARG A 372 2.10 5.24 16.73
N ALA A 373 2.95 4.33 16.25
CA ALA A 373 4.35 4.22 16.67
C ALA A 373 5.27 5.27 16.02
N GLY A 374 4.79 5.98 14.99
CA GLY A 374 5.52 7.05 14.31
C GLY A 374 6.19 6.64 13.00
N ALA A 375 5.94 5.43 12.49
CA ALA A 375 6.33 4.97 11.15
C ALA A 375 5.70 5.86 10.05
N ARG A 376 6.35 5.99 8.88
CA ARG A 376 5.92 6.94 7.83
C ARG A 376 6.16 6.49 6.39
N GLY A 377 5.26 6.92 5.51
CA GLY A 377 5.39 6.78 4.06
C GLY A 377 4.91 5.45 3.50
N LEU A 378 5.16 5.26 2.21
CA LEU A 378 4.75 4.08 1.44
C LEU A 378 5.22 2.76 2.05
N MET A 379 6.45 2.75 2.59
CA MET A 379 7.15 1.61 3.18
C MET A 379 7.10 1.60 4.73
N GLN A 380 6.30 2.48 5.35
CA GLN A 380 6.18 2.68 6.81
C GLN A 380 7.52 2.64 7.58
N LEU A 381 8.49 3.44 7.15
CA LEU A 381 9.79 3.49 7.81
C LEU A 381 9.71 4.25 9.14
N MET A 382 10.22 3.63 10.21
CA MET A 382 10.43 4.30 11.49
C MET A 382 11.54 5.36 11.36
N PRO A 383 11.36 6.59 11.89
CA PRO A 383 12.35 7.67 11.74
C PRO A 383 13.76 7.40 12.26
N ALA A 384 13.92 6.42 13.16
CA ALA A 384 15.21 5.93 13.63
C ALA A 384 15.85 4.94 12.63
N THR A 385 15.11 3.93 12.18
CA THR A 385 15.52 2.98 11.12
C THR A 385 15.90 3.73 9.85
N ALA A 386 15.07 4.68 9.40
CA ALA A 386 15.37 5.53 8.25
C ALA A 386 16.69 6.30 8.39
N ARG A 387 17.05 6.78 9.60
CA ARG A 387 18.33 7.44 9.84
C ARG A 387 19.51 6.45 9.74
N SER A 388 19.38 5.28 10.34
CA SER A 388 20.43 4.24 10.33
C SER A 388 20.68 3.71 8.93
N VAL A 389 19.62 3.42 8.18
CA VAL A 389 19.68 2.98 6.78
C VAL A 389 20.23 4.07 5.86
N ALA A 390 19.79 5.33 6.05
CA ALA A 390 20.35 6.47 5.32
C ALA A 390 21.86 6.62 5.51
N GLN A 391 22.36 6.45 6.75
CA GLN A 391 23.78 6.50 7.05
C GLN A 391 24.55 5.31 6.43
N TRP A 392 23.99 4.10 6.46
CA TRP A 392 24.60 2.90 5.88
C TRP A 392 24.67 2.96 4.35
N ALA A 393 23.61 3.41 3.67
CA ALA A 393 23.54 3.51 2.20
C ALA A 393 24.02 4.87 1.62
N GLY A 394 24.45 5.82 2.45
CA GLY A 394 24.84 7.17 2.00
C GLY A 394 23.69 8.06 1.49
N ILE A 395 22.43 7.71 1.76
CA ILE A 395 21.24 8.41 1.24
C ILE A 395 20.96 9.68 2.07
N SER A 396 20.62 10.79 1.40
CA SER A 396 20.28 12.06 2.07
C SER A 396 18.94 11.97 2.81
N TYR A 397 18.96 12.01 4.15
CA TYR A 397 17.76 11.98 5.00
C TYR A 397 17.53 13.32 5.72
N LYS A 398 16.45 14.01 5.33
CA LYS A 398 16.07 15.34 5.87
C LYS A 398 15.05 15.24 7.02
N GLY A 399 15.08 14.13 7.76
CA GLY A 399 14.21 13.86 8.91
C GLY A 399 12.80 13.39 8.53
N ALA A 400 11.97 13.11 9.55
CA ALA A 400 10.70 12.39 9.42
C ALA A 400 9.63 13.03 8.51
N LYS A 401 9.83 14.25 8.00
CA LYS A 401 8.97 14.83 6.96
C LYS A 401 9.32 14.32 5.56
N SER A 402 10.60 14.07 5.26
CA SER A 402 11.02 13.57 3.94
C SER A 402 10.65 12.10 3.68
N LEU A 403 10.09 11.40 4.68
CA LEU A 403 9.51 10.06 4.51
C LEU A 403 8.14 10.07 3.84
N ARG A 404 7.55 11.24 3.57
CA ARG A 404 6.30 11.38 2.81
C ARG A 404 6.51 11.54 1.30
N ASP A 405 7.75 11.83 0.90
CA ASP A 405 8.15 11.86 -0.50
C ASP A 405 8.23 10.40 -1.02
N PRO A 406 7.49 10.04 -2.10
CA PRO A 406 7.45 8.66 -2.59
C PRO A 406 8.81 8.08 -2.95
N GLY A 407 9.60 8.82 -3.75
CA GLY A 407 10.87 8.33 -4.28
C GLY A 407 11.92 8.17 -3.18
N LYS A 408 12.03 9.15 -2.27
CA LYS A 408 12.93 9.07 -1.11
C LYS A 408 12.49 8.03 -0.07
N ASN A 409 11.19 7.81 0.11
CA ASN A 409 10.72 6.72 0.98
C ASN A 409 11.05 5.34 0.40
N LEU A 410 10.95 5.20 -0.93
CA LEU A 410 11.31 3.97 -1.63
C LEU A 410 12.82 3.71 -1.65
N ASP A 411 13.68 4.72 -1.88
CA ASP A 411 15.14 4.54 -1.76
C ASP A 411 15.53 3.96 -0.40
N LEU A 412 15.00 4.56 0.68
CA LEU A 412 15.27 4.13 2.05
C LEU A 412 14.60 2.80 2.38
N GLY A 413 13.48 2.45 1.73
CA GLY A 413 12.83 1.15 1.86
C GLY A 413 13.63 0.03 1.21
N GLN A 414 14.12 0.26 -0.01
CA GLN A 414 15.02 -0.66 -0.70
C GLN A 414 16.32 -0.89 0.09
N ALA A 415 16.95 0.19 0.55
CA ALA A 415 18.15 0.11 1.38
C ALA A 415 17.90 -0.59 2.74
N TYR A 416 16.68 -0.52 3.29
CA TYR A 416 16.33 -1.28 4.49
C TYR A 416 16.17 -2.78 4.19
N VAL A 417 15.53 -3.15 3.08
CA VAL A 417 15.46 -4.54 2.60
C VAL A 417 16.86 -5.10 2.36
N GLN A 418 17.74 -4.35 1.68
CA GLN A 418 19.14 -4.76 1.44
C GLN A 418 19.90 -4.97 2.77
N ARG A 419 19.76 -4.04 3.72
CA ARG A 419 20.36 -4.16 5.06
C ARG A 419 19.83 -5.36 5.87
N LEU A 420 18.61 -5.83 5.60
CA LEU A 420 18.07 -7.05 6.21
C LEU A 420 18.65 -8.33 5.58
N LEU A 421 18.99 -8.33 4.28
CA LEU A 421 19.69 -9.46 3.64
C LEU A 421 21.08 -9.70 4.24
N GLU A 422 21.76 -8.64 4.71
CA GLU A 422 23.05 -8.74 5.41
C GLU A 422 22.96 -9.36 6.81
N SER A 423 21.76 -9.58 7.36
CA SER A 423 21.59 -10.19 8.68
C SER A 423 21.66 -11.72 8.63
N PRO A 424 22.35 -12.38 9.58
CA PRO A 424 22.29 -13.84 9.75
C PRO A 424 20.91 -14.35 10.21
N THR A 425 19.95 -13.47 10.51
CA THR A 425 18.56 -13.79 10.85
C THR A 425 17.66 -13.57 9.63
N ALA A 426 17.44 -12.31 9.22
CA ALA A 426 16.58 -11.97 8.08
C ALA A 426 17.08 -12.54 6.73
N GLY A 427 18.39 -12.62 6.52
CA GLY A 427 18.99 -13.15 5.28
C GLY A 427 18.85 -14.66 5.08
N VAL A 428 18.25 -15.40 6.03
CA VAL A 428 18.07 -16.86 5.94
C VAL A 428 16.97 -17.25 4.95
N SER A 429 15.87 -16.49 4.86
CA SER A 429 14.77 -16.75 3.93
C SER A 429 13.89 -15.52 3.74
N LEU A 430 13.10 -15.48 2.67
CA LEU A 430 12.13 -14.40 2.46
C LEU A 430 11.11 -14.29 3.62
N ILE A 431 10.81 -15.39 4.30
CA ILE A 431 9.91 -15.40 5.48
C ILE A 431 10.57 -14.70 6.67
N HIS A 432 11.86 -14.98 6.93
CA HIS A 432 12.62 -14.30 7.98
C HIS A 432 12.77 -12.81 7.67
N LEU A 433 13.11 -12.45 6.43
CA LEU A 433 13.18 -11.05 5.98
C LEU A 433 11.88 -10.29 6.22
N LEU A 434 10.74 -10.86 5.83
CA LEU A 434 9.43 -10.22 6.01
C LEU A 434 9.01 -10.13 7.48
N ALA A 435 9.35 -11.13 8.30
CA ALA A 435 9.13 -11.07 9.74
C ALA A 435 10.00 -9.98 10.40
N SER A 436 11.30 -9.92 10.05
CA SER A 436 12.26 -8.95 10.59
C SER A 436 11.98 -7.52 10.12
N TYR A 437 11.42 -7.33 8.92
CA TYR A 437 10.97 -6.02 8.44
C TYR A 437 9.92 -5.41 9.38
N ASN A 438 8.92 -6.22 9.76
CA ASN A 438 7.76 -5.79 10.56
C ASN A 438 8.00 -5.82 12.09
N ALA A 439 8.59 -6.88 12.63
CA ALA A 439 8.81 -7.06 14.06
C ALA A 439 10.17 -6.55 14.56
N GLY A 440 11.12 -6.28 13.66
CA GLY A 440 12.51 -6.01 13.98
C GLY A 440 13.33 -7.31 14.09
N ASP A 441 14.52 -7.30 13.50
CA ASP A 441 15.34 -8.50 13.32
C ASP A 441 15.75 -9.21 14.62
N GLY A 442 16.05 -8.43 15.67
CA GLY A 442 16.33 -8.97 17.00
C GLY A 442 15.13 -9.67 17.66
N ALA A 443 13.88 -9.35 17.27
CA ALA A 443 12.72 -10.09 17.76
C ALA A 443 12.64 -11.47 17.11
N VAL A 444 12.90 -11.55 15.80
CA VAL A 444 12.88 -12.81 15.03
C VAL A 444 13.98 -13.77 15.49
N GLY A 445 15.20 -13.29 15.74
CA GLY A 445 16.28 -14.12 16.30
C GLY A 445 15.91 -14.74 17.66
N ASN A 446 15.42 -13.91 18.60
CA ASN A 446 14.90 -14.38 19.89
C ASN A 446 13.72 -15.37 19.76
N TRP A 447 13.00 -15.40 18.64
CA TRP A 447 11.97 -16.40 18.38
C TRP A 447 12.56 -17.70 17.85
N MET A 448 13.52 -17.63 16.91
CA MET A 448 14.23 -18.78 16.35
C MET A 448 15.00 -19.55 17.43
N ASP A 449 15.65 -18.85 18.36
CA ASP A 449 16.37 -19.44 19.50
C ASP A 449 15.46 -19.99 20.61
N GLY A 450 14.12 -19.86 20.47
CA GLY A 450 13.15 -20.22 21.50
C GLY A 450 11.83 -20.74 20.95
N PRO A 451 10.73 -19.95 20.96
CA PRO A 451 9.38 -20.41 20.63
C PRO A 451 9.16 -20.92 19.19
N LEU A 452 10.13 -20.75 18.29
CA LEU A 452 10.11 -21.23 16.90
C LEU A 452 11.24 -22.24 16.60
N ALA A 453 12.05 -22.63 17.58
CA ALA A 453 13.17 -23.57 17.39
C ALA A 453 12.70 -24.93 16.82
N ASP A 454 11.48 -25.35 17.17
CA ASP A 454 10.84 -26.58 16.69
C ASP A 454 10.20 -26.47 15.29
N ALA A 455 10.24 -25.29 14.68
CA ALA A 455 9.69 -24.99 13.36
C ALA A 455 10.76 -24.67 12.31
N SER A 456 12.04 -24.86 12.64
CA SER A 456 13.20 -24.58 11.80
C SER A 456 13.23 -25.36 10.46
N ASP A 457 12.61 -26.55 10.40
CA ASP A 457 12.47 -27.37 9.19
C ASP A 457 11.10 -27.20 8.47
N ASP A 458 10.20 -26.35 8.97
CA ASP A 458 8.81 -26.24 8.48
C ASP A 458 8.39 -24.76 8.33
N PRO A 459 8.53 -24.16 7.15
CA PRO A 459 8.26 -22.73 6.94
C PRO A 459 6.78 -22.35 7.13
N LEU A 460 5.84 -23.28 6.94
CA LEU A 460 4.42 -23.04 7.21
C LEU A 460 4.13 -23.10 8.71
N LEU A 461 4.75 -24.05 9.44
CA LEU A 461 4.68 -24.08 10.90
C LEU A 461 5.31 -22.83 11.50
N PHE A 462 6.45 -22.37 10.97
CA PHE A 462 7.10 -21.14 11.42
C PHE A 462 6.14 -19.96 11.31
N ILE A 463 5.55 -19.73 10.12
CA ILE A 463 4.56 -18.67 9.89
C ILE A 463 3.41 -18.75 10.92
N GLU A 464 2.73 -19.90 11.04
CA GLU A 464 1.60 -20.04 11.98
C GLU A 464 2.00 -20.10 13.46
N ALA A 465 3.29 -20.18 13.77
CA ALA A 465 3.80 -20.12 15.13
C ALA A 465 4.31 -18.72 15.52
N ILE A 466 4.61 -17.81 14.58
CA ILE A 466 5.09 -16.43 14.84
C ILE A 466 4.31 -15.81 16.02
N PRO A 467 4.97 -15.47 17.15
CA PRO A 467 4.27 -15.08 18.38
C PRO A 467 3.41 -13.82 18.23
N TYR A 468 3.84 -12.85 17.42
CA TYR A 468 3.08 -11.64 17.15
C TYR A 468 2.05 -11.90 16.05
N ALA A 469 0.76 -11.92 16.41
CA ALA A 469 -0.34 -12.17 15.46
C ALA A 469 -0.37 -11.17 14.29
N GLU A 470 0.02 -9.92 14.54
CA GLU A 470 0.20 -8.90 13.50
C GLU A 470 1.29 -9.29 12.49
N THR A 471 2.48 -9.68 12.95
CA THR A 471 3.59 -10.13 12.10
C THR A 471 3.26 -11.41 11.33
N ARG A 472 2.53 -12.34 11.96
CA ARG A 472 1.99 -13.55 11.29
C ARG A 472 1.08 -13.21 10.12
N GLN A 473 0.13 -12.29 10.34
CA GLN A 473 -0.76 -11.80 9.28
C GLN A 473 0.01 -10.99 8.24
N TYR A 474 1.00 -10.20 8.65
CA TYR A 474 1.86 -9.42 7.76
C TYR A 474 2.61 -10.31 6.77
N VAL A 475 3.32 -11.34 7.23
CA VAL A 475 4.07 -12.26 6.35
C VAL A 475 3.15 -12.92 5.32
N LYS A 476 1.98 -13.42 5.75
CA LYS A 476 0.98 -13.99 4.82
C LYS A 476 0.42 -12.94 3.83
N LYS A 477 0.16 -11.71 4.30
CA LYS A 477 -0.32 -10.57 3.48
C LYS A 477 0.72 -10.15 2.43
N VAL A 478 2.01 -10.05 2.77
CA VAL A 478 3.05 -9.67 1.81
C VAL A 478 3.30 -10.79 0.81
N LEU A 479 3.38 -12.05 1.24
CA LEU A 479 3.56 -13.18 0.32
C LEU A 479 2.39 -13.30 -0.68
N LEU A 480 1.15 -13.19 -0.20
CA LEU A 480 -0.04 -13.12 -1.05
C LEU A 480 0.02 -11.95 -2.04
N ASN A 481 0.40 -10.75 -1.59
CA ASN A 481 0.54 -9.60 -2.48
C ASN A 481 1.65 -9.81 -3.52
N LEU A 482 2.80 -10.39 -3.12
CA LEU A 482 3.93 -10.67 -4.01
C LEU A 482 3.49 -11.60 -5.13
N TRP A 483 2.82 -12.70 -4.82
CA TRP A 483 2.40 -13.67 -5.83
C TRP A 483 1.41 -13.08 -6.84
N THR A 484 0.47 -12.25 -6.39
CA THR A 484 -0.42 -11.52 -7.31
C THR A 484 0.33 -10.50 -8.17
N TYR A 485 1.25 -9.71 -7.61
CA TYR A 485 2.01 -8.74 -8.40
C TYR A 485 2.99 -9.41 -9.37
N SER A 486 3.61 -10.52 -8.99
CA SER A 486 4.43 -11.34 -9.88
C SER A 486 3.61 -11.88 -11.06
N GLU A 487 2.41 -12.43 -10.82
CA GLU A 487 1.50 -12.87 -11.90
C GLU A 487 1.16 -11.70 -12.84
N GLN A 488 0.76 -10.54 -12.29
CA GLN A 488 0.45 -9.35 -13.09
C GLN A 488 1.64 -8.81 -13.90
N MET A 489 2.87 -9.05 -13.45
CA MET A 489 4.10 -8.67 -14.13
C MET A 489 4.70 -9.79 -14.99
N GLY A 490 4.01 -10.94 -15.15
CA GLY A 490 4.49 -12.09 -15.92
C GLY A 490 5.73 -12.78 -15.34
N GLN A 491 5.95 -12.64 -14.03
CA GLN A 491 7.07 -13.21 -13.28
C GLN A 491 6.71 -14.60 -12.71
N PRO A 492 7.69 -15.51 -12.54
CA PRO A 492 7.49 -16.78 -11.83
C PRO A 492 7.36 -16.56 -10.31
N HIS A 493 6.81 -17.57 -9.61
CA HIS A 493 6.52 -17.53 -8.17
C HIS A 493 7.41 -18.51 -7.37
N PRO A 494 8.75 -18.35 -7.34
CA PRO A 494 9.64 -19.32 -6.70
C PRO A 494 9.36 -19.48 -5.20
N SER A 495 8.95 -18.40 -4.51
CA SER A 495 8.62 -18.43 -3.08
C SER A 495 7.32 -19.18 -2.76
N LEU A 496 6.30 -19.11 -3.63
CA LEU A 496 5.09 -19.92 -3.52
C LEU A 496 5.40 -21.39 -3.75
N ARG A 497 6.17 -21.68 -4.81
CA ARG A 497 6.58 -23.04 -5.14
C ARG A 497 7.41 -23.68 -4.01
N ALA A 498 8.36 -22.93 -3.43
CA ALA A 498 9.12 -23.38 -2.28
C ALA A 498 8.19 -23.74 -1.10
N LEU A 499 7.24 -22.88 -0.73
CA LEU A 499 6.28 -23.16 0.33
C LEU A 499 5.41 -24.40 0.06
N ALA A 500 4.92 -24.57 -1.17
CA ALA A 500 4.17 -25.77 -1.57
C ALA A 500 5.03 -27.04 -1.49
N GLU A 501 6.31 -26.96 -1.88
CA GLU A 501 7.29 -28.06 -1.77
C GLU A 501 7.84 -28.26 -0.32
N ASN A 502 7.33 -27.53 0.67
CA ASN A 502 7.81 -27.53 2.07
C ASN A 502 9.31 -27.15 2.19
N LYS A 503 9.72 -26.15 1.42
CA LYS A 503 11.08 -25.58 1.41
C LYS A 503 11.04 -24.12 1.85
N TRP A 504 12.12 -23.67 2.48
CA TRP A 504 12.30 -22.25 2.76
C TRP A 504 12.41 -21.46 1.44
N PRO A 505 11.61 -20.40 1.24
CA PRO A 505 11.74 -19.54 0.07
C PRO A 505 13.01 -18.69 0.19
N GLU A 506 13.90 -18.80 -0.79
CA GLU A 506 15.12 -18.00 -0.86
C GLU A 506 14.78 -16.49 -0.83
N PRO A 507 15.61 -15.65 -0.19
CA PRO A 507 15.44 -14.20 -0.16
C PRO A 507 16.02 -13.55 -1.44
N ASP A 508 15.80 -14.16 -2.62
CA ASP A 508 16.07 -13.47 -3.87
C ASP A 508 15.04 -12.34 -4.03
N VAL A 509 15.55 -11.12 -3.93
CA VAL A 509 14.81 -9.87 -4.04
C VAL A 509 15.25 -9.06 -5.26
N THR A 510 16.04 -9.66 -6.15
CA THR A 510 16.51 -9.06 -7.40
C THR A 510 15.44 -9.16 -8.49
N GLN A 511 15.49 -8.29 -9.50
CA GLN A 511 14.52 -8.36 -10.60
C GLN A 511 14.76 -9.62 -11.46
N PRO A 512 13.71 -10.40 -11.78
CA PRO A 512 13.84 -11.54 -12.69
C PRO A 512 14.42 -11.13 -14.04
N ALA A 513 15.42 -11.87 -14.52
CA ALA A 513 16.19 -11.55 -15.72
C ALA A 513 15.34 -11.29 -16.98
N THR A 514 14.14 -11.88 -17.04
CA THR A 514 13.12 -11.64 -18.08
C THR A 514 12.76 -10.17 -18.27
N GLN A 515 12.77 -9.34 -17.20
CA GLN A 515 12.45 -7.91 -17.31
C GLN A 515 13.61 -7.07 -17.86
N MET A 516 14.87 -7.47 -17.65
CA MET A 516 16.03 -6.76 -18.23
C MET A 516 16.04 -6.79 -19.76
N ALA A 517 15.45 -7.81 -20.39
CA ALA A 517 15.30 -7.87 -21.84
C ALA A 517 14.19 -6.95 -22.40
N GLY A 518 13.17 -6.64 -21.59
CA GLY A 518 12.01 -5.84 -22.01
C GLY A 518 12.19 -4.33 -21.88
N TYR A 519 13.21 -3.86 -21.15
CA TYR A 519 13.38 -2.45 -20.79
C TYR A 519 14.72 -1.86 -21.26
N SER A 520 15.02 -2.00 -22.56
CA SER A 520 16.19 -1.41 -23.23
C SER A 520 16.10 0.12 -23.43
N GLY A 521 15.74 0.84 -22.37
CA GLY A 521 15.83 2.30 -22.29
C GLY A 521 17.30 2.74 -22.36
N GLY A 522 17.72 3.30 -23.49
CA GLY A 522 19.13 3.56 -23.79
C GLY A 522 19.82 4.49 -22.79
N GLY A 523 20.78 3.95 -22.02
CA GLY A 523 21.53 4.67 -21.00
C GLY A 523 22.58 3.77 -20.34
N GLY A 524 23.56 3.30 -21.12
CA GLY A 524 24.46 2.22 -20.71
C GLY A 524 25.40 2.58 -19.56
N TYR A 525 25.12 2.04 -18.36
CA TYR A 525 26.12 1.85 -17.31
C TYR A 525 26.55 0.39 -17.28
N ARG A 526 27.80 0.15 -17.68
CA ARG A 526 28.42 -1.17 -17.69
C ARG A 526 28.93 -1.45 -16.28
N ILE A 527 28.21 -2.29 -15.51
CA ILE A 527 28.78 -2.83 -14.27
C ILE A 527 30.03 -3.62 -14.66
N GLN A 528 31.20 -3.14 -14.26
CA GLN A 528 32.43 -3.90 -14.39
C GLN A 528 32.42 -4.95 -13.28
N ASN A 529 32.35 -6.22 -13.67
CA ASN A 529 32.68 -7.31 -12.77
C ASN A 529 34.09 -7.08 -12.22
N VAL A 530 34.21 -6.91 -10.91
CA VAL A 530 35.53 -6.84 -10.25
C VAL A 530 36.06 -8.27 -10.19
N ASP A 531 36.88 -8.61 -11.17
CA ASP A 531 37.63 -9.86 -11.23
C ASP A 531 38.63 -9.91 -10.06
N THR A 532 38.40 -10.82 -9.12
CA THR A 532 39.23 -11.03 -7.93
C THR A 532 40.24 -12.17 -8.12
N SER A 533 40.75 -12.36 -9.34
CA SER A 533 41.91 -13.21 -9.62
C SER A 533 43.23 -12.57 -9.16
N ILE A 534 43.59 -12.78 -7.89
CA ILE A 534 44.98 -12.64 -7.41
C ILE A 534 45.47 -14.00 -6.92
N GLY A 535 46.46 -14.55 -7.60
CA GLY A 535 46.99 -15.89 -7.33
C GLY A 535 48.18 -15.91 -6.38
N SER A 536 48.35 -17.08 -5.73
CA SER A 536 49.63 -17.69 -5.34
C SER A 536 50.78 -16.81 -4.82
N TYR A 537 51.08 -16.98 -3.52
CA TYR A 537 52.48 -17.17 -3.10
C TYR A 537 52.68 -18.61 -2.61
N ARG A 538 53.95 -19.02 -2.51
CA ARG A 538 54.38 -20.40 -2.20
C ARG A 538 54.35 -20.71 -0.71
#